data_AF-A0A830C7Y9-F1
#
_entry.id   AF-A0A830C7Y9-F1
#
_cell.length_a   1.000
_cell.length_b   1.000
_cell.length_c   1.000
_cell.angle_alpha   90.00
_cell.angle_beta   90.00
_cell.angle_gamma   90.00
#
_symmetry.space_group_name_H-M   'P 1'
#
loop_
_entity.id
_entity.type
_entity.pdbx_description
1 polymer ?
#
loop_
_entity_poly.entity_id
_entity_poly.type
_entity_poly.pdbx_seq_one_letter_code
_entity_poly.pdbx_strand_id
1 'polypeptide(L)'
;MPMTRCHTEQPMEWQGSFEGDEEKNIVKVSTEDAYGLAMESMLEWVSENMDPNKARVFFTGMSPDHKKSVDWGGDPKGNCYNETTMIQDPNYWGSESRKSIMRVTGEVFGKSKVPITLLNITQLSGYRKDAHTSIYKKQWRPLTPEQLANPASYADCVHWCLPGIQDTWNELLFSKLFYP
;
A
#
# COMPACT_ATOMS: atom_id res chain seq x y z
N MET A 1 39.93 23.79 9.63
CA MET A 1 38.71 23.04 9.97
C MET A 1 38.38 22.10 8.81
N PRO A 2 38.72 20.80 8.88
CA PRO A 2 38.17 19.84 7.95
C PRO A 2 36.96 19.17 8.63
N MET A 3 35.76 19.39 8.08
CA MET A 3 34.61 18.56 8.45
C MET A 3 34.65 17.25 7.66
N THR A 4 34.31 16.20 8.40
CA THR A 4 34.64 14.80 8.22
C THR A 4 33.61 14.07 7.36
N ARG A 5 34.11 13.17 6.50
CA ARG A 5 33.54 11.90 5.99
C ARG A 5 32.06 11.85 5.55
N CYS A 6 31.87 11.63 4.26
CA CYS A 6 30.74 10.86 3.72
C CYS A 6 30.75 9.45 4.36
N HIS A 7 29.75 9.13 5.16
CA HIS A 7 29.42 7.74 5.43
C HIS A 7 28.87 7.13 4.15
N THR A 8 29.64 6.23 3.52
CA THR A 8 29.06 5.21 2.65
C THR A 8 28.25 4.30 3.55
N GLU A 9 26.92 4.46 3.55
CA GLU A 9 26.04 3.45 4.13
C GLU A 9 26.32 2.14 3.37
N GLN A 10 26.77 1.11 4.09
CA GLN A 10 26.80 -0.23 3.52
C GLN A 10 25.36 -0.61 3.16
N PRO A 11 25.12 -1.25 2.00
CA PRO A 11 23.79 -1.76 1.68
C PRO A 11 23.32 -2.67 2.83
N MET A 12 22.07 -2.52 3.27
CA MET A 12 21.51 -3.53 4.16
C MET A 12 21.39 -4.84 3.41
N GLU A 13 21.68 -5.93 4.10
CA GLU A 13 21.64 -7.29 3.56
C GLU A 13 20.70 -8.15 4.40
N TRP A 14 20.07 -9.13 3.76
CA TRP A 14 19.27 -10.13 4.43
C TRP A 14 20.14 -10.98 5.36
N GLN A 15 19.68 -11.20 6.59
CA GLN A 15 20.36 -12.03 7.58
C GLN A 15 19.47 -13.22 7.96
N GLY A 16 20.04 -14.42 7.94
CA GLY A 16 19.37 -15.66 8.34
C GLY A 16 18.38 -16.19 7.31
N SER A 17 17.67 -17.25 7.71
CA SER A 17 16.63 -17.92 6.91
C SER A 17 15.48 -18.35 7.82
N PHE A 18 14.26 -18.41 7.29
CA PHE A 18 13.14 -18.99 8.02
C PHE A 18 13.30 -20.50 8.24
N GLU A 19 13.99 -21.17 7.31
CA GLU A 19 14.32 -22.59 7.35
C GLU A 19 15.77 -22.79 7.79
N GLY A 20 16.01 -23.74 8.68
CA GLY A 20 17.37 -24.14 9.09
C GLY A 20 17.95 -23.38 10.29
N ASP A 21 17.44 -22.19 10.61
CA ASP A 21 17.90 -21.44 11.78
C ASP A 21 17.13 -21.89 13.04
N GLU A 22 17.85 -22.49 13.99
CA GLU A 22 17.29 -22.88 15.30
C GLU A 22 16.86 -21.65 16.13
N GLU A 23 17.58 -20.53 15.98
CA GLU A 23 17.27 -19.26 16.63
C GLU A 23 17.08 -18.16 15.58
N LYS A 24 15.89 -17.55 15.60
CA LYS A 24 15.52 -16.49 14.64
C LYS A 24 15.97 -15.14 15.18
N ASN A 25 17.08 -14.62 14.64
CA ASN A 25 17.54 -13.26 14.93
C ASN A 25 16.74 -12.24 14.13
N ILE A 26 15.65 -11.72 14.72
CA ILE A 26 14.80 -10.71 14.07
C ILE A 26 15.28 -9.31 14.45
N VAL A 27 15.85 -8.58 13.48
CA VAL A 27 16.28 -7.19 13.65
C VAL A 27 15.17 -6.24 13.19
N LYS A 28 14.92 -5.20 13.98
CA LYS A 28 13.99 -4.13 13.60
C LYS A 28 14.72 -3.10 12.74
N VAL A 29 14.23 -2.92 11.52
CA VAL A 29 14.66 -1.88 10.57
C VAL A 29 13.56 -0.82 10.40
N SER A 30 13.87 0.32 9.75
CA SER A 30 12.84 1.30 9.40
C SER A 30 11.86 0.72 8.37
N THR A 31 10.67 1.32 8.24
CA THR A 31 9.68 0.80 7.27
C THR A 31 10.18 1.03 5.83
N GLU A 32 10.79 2.17 5.57
CA GLU A 32 11.40 2.55 4.30
C GLU A 32 12.50 1.56 3.89
N ASP A 33 13.39 1.24 4.83
CA ASP A 33 14.48 0.28 4.64
C ASP A 33 13.96 -1.12 4.33
N ALA A 34 13.00 -1.60 5.12
CA ALA A 34 12.36 -2.90 4.89
C ALA A 34 11.68 -2.97 3.51
N TYR A 35 10.98 -1.90 3.12
CA TYR A 35 10.33 -1.82 1.81
C TYR A 35 11.35 -1.77 0.68
N GLY A 36 12.43 -1.02 0.85
CA GLY A 36 13.54 -0.94 -0.10
C GLY A 36 14.14 -2.31 -0.37
N LEU A 37 14.52 -3.03 0.69
CA LEU A 37 15.07 -4.39 0.60
C LEU A 37 14.11 -5.34 -0.13
N ALA A 38 12.84 -5.34 0.24
CA ALA A 38 11.85 -6.21 -0.39
C ALA A 38 11.65 -5.88 -1.89
N MET A 39 11.61 -4.60 -2.24
CA MET A 39 11.45 -4.16 -3.64
C MET A 39 12.70 -4.43 -4.47
N GLU A 40 13.90 -4.29 -3.89
CA GLU A 40 15.17 -4.59 -4.57
C GLU A 40 15.28 -6.09 -4.87
N SER A 41 14.95 -6.96 -3.92
CA SER A 41 14.92 -8.41 -4.17
C SER A 41 13.86 -8.81 -5.21
N MET A 42 12.68 -8.18 -5.19
CA MET A 42 11.68 -8.38 -6.26
C MET A 42 12.22 -7.93 -7.63
N LEU A 43 12.95 -6.80 -7.67
CA LEU A 43 13.49 -6.23 -8.90
C LEU A 43 14.59 -7.10 -9.52
N GLU A 44 15.45 -7.66 -8.67
CA GLU A 44 16.48 -8.64 -9.06
C GLU A 44 15.82 -9.85 -9.71
N TRP A 45 14.82 -10.44 -9.04
CA TRP A 45 14.06 -11.56 -9.59
C TRP A 45 13.38 -11.22 -10.92
N VAL A 46 12.74 -10.05 -11.04
CA VAL A 46 12.12 -9.59 -12.29
C VAL A 46 13.17 -9.46 -13.40
N SER A 47 14.35 -8.95 -13.09
CA SER A 47 15.43 -8.75 -14.06
C SER A 47 15.99 -10.07 -14.60
N GLU A 48 15.99 -11.11 -13.78
CA GLU A 48 16.49 -12.44 -14.16
C GLU A 48 15.44 -13.29 -14.89
N ASN A 49 14.14 -13.06 -14.63
CA ASN A 49 13.08 -13.98 -15.02
C ASN A 49 12.09 -13.43 -16.07
N MET A 50 12.13 -12.14 -16.39
CA MET A 50 11.18 -11.53 -17.34
C MET A 50 11.85 -11.18 -18.68
N ASP A 51 11.24 -11.62 -19.78
CA ASP A 51 11.54 -11.18 -21.14
C ASP A 51 10.58 -10.05 -21.54
N PRO A 52 11.04 -8.79 -21.68
CA PRO A 52 10.19 -7.64 -22.03
C PRO A 52 9.48 -7.78 -23.39
N ASN A 53 9.93 -8.69 -24.26
CA ASN A 53 9.27 -8.95 -25.54
C ASN A 53 8.10 -9.94 -25.42
N LYS A 54 7.99 -10.66 -24.30
CA LYS A 54 6.97 -11.68 -24.05
C LYS A 54 6.04 -11.32 -22.90
N ALA A 55 6.52 -10.54 -21.93
CA ALA A 55 5.80 -10.20 -20.72
C ALA A 55 5.85 -8.69 -20.45
N ARG A 56 4.80 -8.19 -19.80
CA ARG A 56 4.74 -6.84 -19.25
C ARG A 56 4.53 -6.92 -17.75
N VAL A 57 5.28 -6.14 -17.00
CA VAL A 57 5.24 -6.11 -15.55
C VAL A 57 4.44 -4.88 -15.10
N PHE A 58 3.43 -5.11 -14.27
CA PHE A 58 2.62 -4.07 -13.66
C PHE A 58 2.79 -4.14 -12.15
N PHE A 59 2.89 -2.97 -11.51
CA PHE A 59 2.89 -2.86 -10.07
C PHE A 59 1.73 -1.99 -9.63
N THR A 60 0.92 -2.49 -8.69
CA THR A 60 -0.22 -1.73 -8.16
C THR A 60 0.25 -0.89 -6.98
N GLY A 61 -0.04 0.41 -7.02
CA GLY A 61 0.25 1.31 -5.91
C GLY A 61 -0.48 0.93 -4.61
N MET A 62 -0.16 1.64 -3.53
CA MET A 62 -0.76 1.39 -2.22
C MET A 62 -2.28 1.58 -2.24
N SER A 63 -3.04 0.57 -1.79
CA SER A 63 -4.45 0.73 -1.46
C SER A 63 -4.56 1.45 -0.10
N PRO A 64 -5.16 2.65 -0.02
CA PRO A 64 -5.33 3.36 1.24
C PRO A 64 -6.37 2.68 2.15
N ASP A 65 -6.26 2.93 3.45
CA ASP A 65 -7.31 2.67 4.43
C ASP A 65 -7.95 3.98 4.90
N HIS A 66 -9.14 3.88 5.52
CA HIS A 66 -9.89 5.02 6.05
C HIS A 66 -10.29 4.80 7.51
N LYS A 67 -9.31 4.50 8.37
CA LYS A 67 -9.57 4.20 9.79
C LYS A 67 -9.73 5.44 10.69
N LYS A 68 -9.38 6.63 10.21
CA LYS A 68 -9.32 7.86 11.03
C LYS A 68 -10.02 8.99 10.29
N SER A 69 -11.25 9.33 10.68
CA SER A 69 -11.98 10.40 9.97
C SER A 69 -11.40 11.79 10.15
N VAL A 70 -10.54 12.00 11.15
CA VAL A 70 -9.78 13.24 11.30
C VAL A 70 -8.91 13.57 10.10
N ASP A 71 -8.47 12.57 9.34
CA ASP A 71 -7.67 12.79 8.14
C ASP A 71 -8.44 13.62 7.09
N TRP A 72 -9.78 13.55 7.10
CA TRP A 72 -10.67 14.31 6.23
C TRP A 72 -11.61 15.26 6.99
N GLY A 73 -11.25 15.64 8.23
CA GLY A 73 -11.98 16.64 9.03
C GLY A 73 -13.25 16.12 9.73
N GLY A 74 -13.43 14.80 9.83
CA GLY A 74 -14.52 14.16 10.57
C GLY A 74 -14.24 13.99 12.07
N ASP A 75 -15.01 13.11 12.70
CA ASP A 75 -14.96 12.87 14.16
C ASP A 75 -13.59 12.28 14.61
N PRO A 76 -13.01 12.71 15.75
CA PRO A 76 -11.80 12.12 16.34
C PRO A 76 -11.81 10.60 16.55
N LYS A 77 -12.98 10.01 16.73
CA LYS A 77 -13.21 8.58 16.95
C LYS A 77 -13.92 7.91 15.77
N GLY A 78 -14.17 8.65 14.70
CA GLY A 78 -14.81 8.13 13.49
C GLY A 78 -13.84 7.45 12.53
N ASN A 79 -14.42 6.74 11.57
CA ASN A 79 -13.74 6.03 10.49
C ASN A 79 -14.65 6.00 9.26
N CYS A 80 -14.43 5.10 8.31
CA CYS A 80 -15.27 4.94 7.12
C CYS A 80 -16.75 4.57 7.37
N TYR A 81 -17.14 4.24 8.61
CA TYR A 81 -18.54 3.94 8.93
C TYR A 81 -19.45 5.15 8.68
N ASN A 82 -20.57 4.91 8.01
CA ASN A 82 -21.53 5.94 7.55
C ASN A 82 -20.99 7.00 6.58
N GLU A 83 -19.78 6.84 6.05
CA GLU A 83 -19.29 7.68 4.98
C GLU A 83 -19.93 7.23 3.65
N THR A 84 -20.64 8.15 2.98
CA THR A 84 -21.42 7.86 1.75
C THR A 84 -21.04 8.74 0.57
N THR A 85 -20.12 9.68 0.78
CA THR A 85 -19.61 10.57 -0.25
C THR A 85 -18.09 10.59 -0.24
N MET A 86 -17.51 10.88 -1.40
CA MET A 86 -16.07 11.08 -1.55
C MET A 86 -15.60 12.31 -0.75
N ILE A 87 -14.31 12.32 -0.43
CA ILE A 87 -13.61 13.51 0.05
C ILE A 87 -13.55 14.53 -1.09
N GLN A 88 -13.94 15.77 -0.80
CA GLN A 88 -14.03 16.84 -1.81
C GLN A 88 -12.80 17.77 -1.83
N ASP A 89 -11.95 17.72 -0.80
CA ASP A 89 -10.71 18.52 -0.78
C ASP A 89 -9.73 17.97 -1.84
N PRO A 90 -9.41 18.72 -2.91
CA PRO A 90 -8.52 18.26 -3.97
C PRO A 90 -7.06 18.11 -3.54
N ASN A 91 -6.70 18.60 -2.35
CA ASN A 91 -5.36 18.47 -1.79
C ASN A 91 -5.26 17.38 -0.72
N TYR A 92 -6.33 16.61 -0.50
CA TYR A 92 -6.36 15.57 0.51
C TYR A 92 -5.24 14.55 0.32
N TRP A 93 -4.63 14.18 1.44
CA TRP A 93 -3.68 13.09 1.52
C TRP A 93 -3.77 12.41 2.89
N GLY A 94 -4.31 11.19 2.91
CA GLY A 94 -4.50 10.42 4.14
C GLY A 94 -3.18 10.05 4.82
N SER A 95 -3.21 9.96 6.15
CA SER A 95 -2.01 9.74 6.97
C SER A 95 -1.37 8.36 6.73
N GLU A 96 -2.18 7.36 6.37
CA GLU A 96 -1.71 5.98 6.11
C GLU A 96 -1.16 5.79 4.68
N SER A 97 -1.38 6.74 3.76
CA SER A 97 -0.78 6.72 2.42
C SER A 97 0.65 7.27 2.46
N ARG A 98 1.63 6.45 2.84
CA ARG A 98 3.00 6.96 3.08
C ARG A 98 3.74 7.35 1.80
N LYS A 99 3.91 8.67 1.59
CA LYS A 99 4.74 9.22 0.48
C LYS A 99 6.18 8.72 0.50
N SER A 100 6.75 8.45 1.69
CA SER A 100 8.10 7.91 1.82
C SER A 100 8.24 6.53 1.17
N ILE A 101 7.25 5.66 1.36
CA ILE A 101 7.21 4.32 0.74
C ILE A 101 7.05 4.42 -0.77
N MET A 102 6.16 5.30 -1.26
CA MET A 102 6.02 5.54 -2.70
C MET A 102 7.30 6.06 -3.34
N ARG A 103 8.05 6.92 -2.63
CA ARG A 103 9.36 7.41 -3.08
C ARG A 103 10.37 6.26 -3.17
N VAL A 104 10.50 5.43 -2.12
CA VAL A 104 11.39 4.26 -2.12
C VAL A 104 11.07 3.32 -3.28
N THR A 105 9.79 3.00 -3.49
CA THR A 105 9.38 2.16 -4.63
C THR A 105 9.78 2.79 -5.98
N GLY A 106 9.60 4.10 -6.15
CA GLY A 106 10.00 4.81 -7.36
C GLY A 106 11.52 4.82 -7.58
N GLU A 107 12.30 5.04 -6.51
CA GLU A 107 13.77 5.01 -6.55
C GLU A 107 14.30 3.62 -6.93
N VAL A 108 13.70 2.55 -6.39
CA VAL A 108 14.06 1.17 -6.73
C VAL A 108 13.68 0.86 -8.18
N PHE A 109 12.44 1.14 -8.60
CA PHE A 109 12.00 0.83 -9.97
C PHE A 109 12.73 1.64 -11.03
N GLY A 110 13.24 2.82 -10.70
CA GLY A 110 14.11 3.61 -11.58
C GLY A 110 15.42 2.90 -11.96
N LYS A 111 15.84 1.89 -11.18
CA LYS A 111 17.02 1.04 -11.45
C LYS A 111 16.69 -0.16 -12.36
N SER A 112 15.42 -0.39 -12.67
CA SER A 112 14.97 -1.57 -13.43
C SER A 112 15.45 -1.56 -14.87
N LYS A 113 15.93 -2.71 -15.36
CA LYS A 113 16.15 -2.94 -16.81
C LYS A 113 14.87 -3.39 -17.52
N VAL A 114 13.95 -4.04 -16.81
CA VAL A 114 12.64 -4.45 -17.31
C VAL A 114 11.63 -3.33 -17.03
N PRO A 115 10.88 -2.84 -18.04
CA PRO A 115 9.87 -1.81 -17.79
C PRO A 115 8.80 -2.28 -16.80
N ILE A 116 8.66 -1.55 -15.68
CA ILE A 116 7.60 -1.77 -14.69
C ILE A 116 6.60 -0.63 -14.81
N THR A 117 5.36 -0.95 -15.17
CA THR A 117 4.29 0.04 -15.26
C THR A 117 3.58 0.18 -13.92
N LEU A 118 3.66 1.35 -13.30
CA LEU A 118 2.94 1.65 -12.06
C LEU A 118 1.47 1.96 -12.35
N LEU A 119 0.57 1.18 -11.76
CA LEU A 119 -0.84 1.55 -11.61
C LEU A 119 -0.97 2.42 -10.36
N ASN A 120 -0.86 3.75 -10.56
CA ASN A 120 -0.89 4.71 -9.45
C ASN A 120 -2.33 4.91 -8.94
N ILE A 121 -2.79 3.96 -8.13
CA ILE A 121 -4.14 3.95 -7.56
C ILE A 121 -4.24 4.70 -6.23
N THR A 122 -3.13 5.09 -5.59
CA THR A 122 -3.12 5.53 -4.19
C THR A 122 -3.97 6.77 -3.98
N GLN A 123 -3.72 7.85 -4.73
CA GLN A 123 -4.38 9.13 -4.49
C GLN A 123 -5.86 9.10 -4.91
N LEU A 124 -6.17 8.54 -6.09
CA LEU A 124 -7.58 8.41 -6.53
C LEU A 124 -8.40 7.59 -5.53
N SER A 125 -7.77 6.59 -4.90
CA SER A 125 -8.42 5.77 -3.88
C SER A 125 -8.50 6.45 -2.53
N GLY A 126 -7.59 7.37 -2.26
CA GLY A 126 -7.62 8.18 -1.04
C GLY A 126 -8.89 9.02 -0.95
N TYR A 127 -9.49 9.44 -2.06
CA TYR A 127 -10.73 10.20 -2.00
C TYR A 127 -11.97 9.36 -1.64
N ARG A 128 -11.86 8.03 -1.74
CA ARG A 128 -13.02 7.11 -1.75
C ARG A 128 -13.36 6.54 -0.37
N LYS A 129 -13.42 7.38 0.65
CA LYS A 129 -13.86 6.97 2.01
C LYS A 129 -15.23 6.28 2.05
N ASP A 130 -16.04 6.51 1.02
CA ASP A 130 -17.39 5.95 0.80
C ASP A 130 -17.42 4.50 0.28
N ALA A 131 -16.30 3.97 -0.21
CA ALA A 131 -16.31 2.73 -1.00
C ALA A 131 -15.92 1.46 -0.22
N HIS A 132 -15.68 1.57 1.08
CA HIS A 132 -15.29 0.45 1.92
C HIS A 132 -16.46 -0.48 2.28
N THR A 133 -16.14 -1.75 2.55
CA THR A 133 -17.15 -2.73 3.01
C THR A 133 -17.77 -2.36 4.36
N SER A 134 -17.06 -1.60 5.19
CA SER A 134 -17.54 -1.13 6.50
C SER A 134 -18.04 -2.32 7.34
N ILE A 135 -19.29 -2.32 7.77
CA ILE A 135 -19.90 -3.40 8.54
C ILE A 135 -20.46 -4.54 7.68
N TYR A 136 -20.58 -4.34 6.37
CA TYR A 136 -21.24 -5.24 5.41
C TYR A 136 -20.33 -6.35 4.89
N LYS A 137 -19.14 -6.52 5.48
CA LYS A 137 -18.29 -7.67 5.21
C LYS A 137 -18.86 -8.95 5.79
N LYS A 138 -18.39 -10.09 5.27
CA LYS A 138 -18.68 -11.40 5.88
C LYS A 138 -18.13 -11.45 7.31
N GLN A 139 -19.01 -11.68 8.27
CA GLN A 139 -18.64 -11.91 9.66
C GLN A 139 -18.45 -13.42 9.88
N TRP A 140 -17.20 -13.85 10.10
CA TRP A 140 -16.87 -15.26 10.35
C TRP A 140 -17.22 -15.71 11.78
N ARG A 141 -17.42 -14.77 12.69
CA ARG A 141 -17.88 -15.00 14.06
C ARG A 141 -19.07 -14.08 14.33
N PRO A 142 -20.04 -14.49 15.17
CA PRO A 142 -21.10 -13.61 15.62
C PRO A 142 -20.51 -12.36 16.29
N LEU A 143 -21.12 -11.20 16.03
CA LEU A 143 -20.74 -9.95 16.68
C LEU A 143 -21.11 -9.98 18.16
N THR A 144 -20.25 -9.39 19.00
CA THR A 144 -20.56 -9.23 20.43
C THR A 144 -21.63 -8.14 20.64
N PRO A 145 -22.33 -8.13 21.79
CA PRO A 145 -23.26 -7.04 22.11
C PRO A 145 -22.62 -5.65 22.04
N GLU A 146 -21.36 -5.51 22.44
CA GLU A 146 -20.59 -4.26 22.39
C GLU A 146 -20.34 -3.81 20.94
N GLN A 147 -20.02 -4.76 20.06
CA GLN A 147 -19.85 -4.48 18.63
C GLN A 147 -21.17 -4.04 18.00
N LEU A 148 -22.28 -4.75 18.29
CA LEU A 148 -23.60 -4.36 17.81
C LEU A 148 -24.03 -2.97 18.32
N ALA A 149 -23.68 -2.62 19.56
CA ALA A 149 -23.93 -1.30 20.13
C ALA A 149 -23.06 -0.18 19.51
N ASN A 150 -21.91 -0.52 18.93
CA ASN A 150 -21.01 0.42 18.28
C ASN A 150 -20.49 -0.12 16.94
N PRO A 151 -21.24 0.06 15.83
CA PRO A 151 -20.87 -0.46 14.52
C PRO A 151 -19.50 0.01 13.99
N ALA A 152 -19.08 1.23 14.36
CA ALA A 152 -17.77 1.75 13.98
C ALA A 152 -16.60 0.92 14.56
N SER A 153 -16.81 0.20 15.68
CA SER A 153 -15.76 -0.62 16.32
C SER A 153 -15.32 -1.84 15.51
N TYR A 154 -16.13 -2.31 14.57
CA TYR A 154 -15.83 -3.47 13.74
C TYR A 154 -15.91 -3.18 12.23
N ALA A 155 -16.09 -1.91 11.86
CA ALA A 155 -16.08 -1.47 10.47
C ALA A 155 -14.74 -1.79 9.80
N ASP A 156 -14.81 -2.39 8.63
CA ASP A 156 -13.68 -2.66 7.77
C ASP A 156 -13.45 -1.48 6.82
N CYS A 157 -12.43 -0.70 7.14
CA CYS A 157 -12.01 0.45 6.35
C CYS A 157 -10.75 0.17 5.52
N VAL A 158 -10.50 -1.11 5.20
CA VAL A 158 -9.37 -1.54 4.37
C VAL A 158 -9.88 -2.17 3.07
N HIS A 159 -10.88 -3.05 3.18
CA HIS A 159 -11.44 -3.74 2.03
C HIS A 159 -12.56 -2.94 1.36
N TRP A 160 -12.74 -3.16 0.06
CA TRP A 160 -13.63 -2.39 -0.80
C TRP A 160 -14.88 -3.19 -1.19
N CYS A 161 -16.00 -2.50 -1.35
CA CYS A 161 -17.20 -3.07 -1.95
C CYS A 161 -16.97 -3.43 -3.43
N LEU A 162 -17.72 -4.42 -3.92
CA LEU A 162 -17.85 -4.76 -5.34
C LEU A 162 -19.33 -4.74 -5.73
N PRO A 163 -19.72 -4.08 -6.85
CA PRO A 163 -18.88 -3.22 -7.70
C PRO A 163 -18.39 -1.98 -6.94
N GLY A 164 -17.27 -1.40 -7.36
CA GLY A 164 -16.62 -0.32 -6.63
C GLY A 164 -15.26 0.08 -7.17
N ILE A 165 -14.37 0.54 -6.28
CA ILE A 165 -13.11 1.16 -6.69
C ILE A 165 -12.15 0.20 -7.41
N GLN A 166 -12.24 -1.09 -7.10
CA GLN A 166 -11.42 -2.11 -7.75
C GLN A 166 -11.76 -2.23 -9.24
N ASP A 167 -12.98 -1.86 -9.66
CA ASP A 167 -13.35 -1.78 -11.07
C ASP A 167 -12.54 -0.67 -11.77
N THR A 168 -12.39 0.51 -11.15
CA THR A 168 -11.53 1.59 -11.65
C THR A 168 -10.06 1.17 -11.74
N TRP A 169 -9.56 0.38 -10.77
CA TRP A 169 -8.19 -0.14 -10.85
C TRP A 169 -8.01 -1.11 -12.03
N ASN A 170 -9.02 -1.95 -12.29
CA ASN A 170 -9.04 -2.86 -13.43
C ASN A 170 -9.17 -2.11 -14.76
N GLU A 171 -9.92 -1.01 -14.81
CA GLU A 171 -9.97 -0.13 -15.99
C GLU A 171 -8.61 0.53 -16.27
N LEU A 172 -7.88 0.96 -15.23
CA LEU A 172 -6.51 1.47 -15.38
C LEU A 172 -5.56 0.39 -15.90
N LEU A 173 -5.64 -0.83 -15.37
CA LEU A 173 -4.87 -1.96 -15.88
C LEU A 173 -5.23 -2.24 -17.34
N PHE A 174 -6.52 -2.34 -17.67
CA PHE A 174 -7.00 -2.58 -19.02
C PHE A 174 -6.48 -1.52 -20.00
N SER A 175 -6.56 -0.24 -19.61
CA SER A 175 -6.04 0.88 -20.40
C SER A 175 -4.54 0.73 -20.66
N LYS A 176 -3.73 0.52 -19.61
CA LYS A 176 -2.28 0.32 -19.75
C LYS A 176 -1.91 -0.97 -20.47
N LEU A 177 -2.78 -1.98 -20.45
CA LEU A 177 -2.58 -3.25 -21.11
C LEU A 177 -2.88 -3.16 -22.61
N PHE A 178 -3.90 -2.42 -23.05
CA PHE A 178 -4.30 -2.43 -24.47
C PHE A 178 -4.01 -1.12 -25.21
N TYR A 179 -3.71 -0.03 -24.51
CA TYR A 179 -3.42 1.29 -25.07
C TYR A 179 -2.11 1.86 -24.48
N PRO A 180 -0.96 1.23 -24.76
CA PRO A 180 0.34 1.58 -24.18
C PRO A 180 0.89 2.93 -24.67
#